data_AF-A0A1F4R160-F1
#
_entry.id   AF-A0A1F4R160-F1
#
_cell.length_a   1.000
_cell.length_b   1.000
_cell.length_c   1.000
_cell.angle_alpha   90.00
_cell.angle_beta   90.00
_cell.angle_gamma   90.00
#
_symmetry.space_group_name_H-M   'P 1'
#
loop_
_entity.id
_entity.type
_entity.pdbx_description
1 polymer ?
#
loop_
_entity_poly.entity_id
_entity_poly.type
_entity_poly.pdbx_seq_one_letter_code
_entity_poly.pdbx_strand_id
1 'polypeptide(L)'
;MEMSQSKNGKKIVFSESSFNKIAQSLQALKKRSNAALCIFADANGYAVSFSGEAKEIDISSLSALAAGDFAATSEMARIISGEDKFRYLYHEGKEKNVYLCSVGDDYLIIVVFDKSVALGIVRAMTHHLSLKLEDLLAKLRQEAETASDFLDSQFRELLSAELDKSFGVK
;
A
#
# COMPACT_ATOMS: atom_id res chain seq x y z
N MET A 1 8.70 -11.79 -27.91
CA MET A 1 8.63 -10.75 -26.86
C MET A 1 7.29 -10.94 -26.18
N GLU A 2 7.25 -11.80 -25.17
CA GLU A 2 6.02 -12.03 -24.41
C GLU A 2 5.80 -10.80 -23.52
N MET A 3 4.76 -10.03 -23.82
CA MET A 3 4.23 -9.03 -22.91
C MET A 3 3.71 -9.78 -21.69
N SER A 4 4.46 -9.73 -20.59
CA SER A 4 3.98 -10.18 -19.30
C SER A 4 2.75 -9.34 -18.96
N GLN A 5 1.62 -10.04 -18.88
CA GLN A 5 0.38 -9.45 -18.41
C GLN A 5 0.64 -8.82 -17.05
N SER A 6 0.22 -7.55 -16.91
CA SER A 6 0.21 -6.84 -15.63
C SER A 6 -0.40 -7.75 -14.58
N LYS A 7 0.42 -8.19 -13.62
CA LYS A 7 -0.08 -8.76 -12.37
C LYS A 7 -0.81 -7.62 -11.67
N ASN A 8 -2.09 -7.44 -11.96
CA ASN A 8 -2.97 -6.68 -11.09
C ASN A 8 -2.80 -7.31 -9.70
N GLY A 9 -2.09 -6.62 -8.80
CA GLY A 9 -1.94 -7.06 -7.42
C GLY A 9 -3.33 -7.38 -6.89
N LYS A 10 -3.53 -8.63 -6.44
CA LYS A 10 -4.82 -9.04 -5.86
C LYS A 10 -5.18 -8.00 -4.80
N LYS A 11 -6.26 -7.24 -5.05
CA LYS A 11 -6.70 -6.18 -4.15
C LYS A 11 -7.01 -6.80 -2.80
N ILE A 12 -6.21 -6.48 -1.78
CA ILE A 12 -6.44 -6.96 -0.43
C ILE A 12 -7.66 -6.23 0.11
N VAL A 13 -8.68 -6.98 0.53
CA VAL A 13 -9.80 -6.43 1.28
C VAL A 13 -9.37 -6.36 2.75
N PHE A 14 -9.22 -5.16 3.27
CA PHE A 14 -8.84 -4.96 4.67
C PHE A 14 -10.03 -5.18 5.58
N SER A 15 -9.91 -6.11 6.53
CA SER A 15 -10.84 -6.19 7.66
C SER A 15 -10.73 -4.94 8.53
N GLU A 16 -11.77 -4.66 9.33
CA GLU A 16 -11.77 -3.54 10.28
C GLU A 16 -10.56 -3.59 11.23
N SER A 17 -10.20 -4.78 11.73
CA SER A 17 -9.02 -4.98 12.59
C SER A 17 -7.72 -4.58 11.90
N SER A 18 -7.54 -4.98 10.63
CA SER A 18 -6.35 -4.65 9.85
C SER A 18 -6.29 -3.17 9.50
N PHE A 19 -7.42 -2.58 9.13
CA PHE A 19 -7.53 -1.15 8.91
C PHE A 19 -7.13 -0.36 10.17
N ASN A 20 -7.67 -0.73 11.33
CA ASN A 20 -7.34 -0.09 12.61
C ASN A 20 -5.85 -0.20 12.96
N LYS A 21 -5.20 -1.35 12.69
CA LYS A 21 -3.75 -1.51 12.88
C LYS A 21 -2.93 -0.59 11.98
N ILE A 22 -3.35 -0.40 10.72
CA ILE A 22 -2.71 0.52 9.77
C ILE A 22 -2.88 1.96 10.26
N ALA A 23 -4.10 2.37 10.60
CA ALA A 23 -4.42 3.71 11.08
C ALA A 23 -3.61 4.08 12.35
N GLN A 24 -3.54 3.18 13.33
CA GLN A 24 -2.73 3.37 14.53
C GLN A 24 -1.24 3.49 14.22
N SER A 25 -0.74 2.71 13.25
CA SER A 25 0.67 2.74 12.86
C SER A 25 1.03 4.04 12.13
N LEU A 26 0.13 4.58 11.31
CA LEU A 26 0.28 5.90 10.70
C LEU A 26 0.24 7.02 11.74
N GLN A 27 -0.66 6.94 12.72
CA GLN A 27 -0.72 7.91 13.82
C GLN A 27 0.59 7.92 14.63
N ALA A 28 1.14 6.74 14.90
CA ALA A 28 2.43 6.60 15.58
C ALA A 28 3.58 7.19 14.73
N LEU A 29 3.60 6.94 13.41
CA LEU A 29 4.57 7.54 12.51
C LEU A 29 4.49 9.07 12.55
N LYS A 30 3.29 9.63 12.38
CA LYS A 30 3.06 11.07 12.41
C LYS A 30 3.61 11.69 13.70
N LYS A 31 3.25 11.13 14.85
CA LYS A 31 3.68 11.63 16.16
C LYS A 31 5.20 11.53 16.34
N ARG A 32 5.81 10.39 16.00
CA ARG A 32 7.26 10.15 16.20
C ARG A 32 8.14 10.94 15.25
N SER A 33 7.65 11.23 14.05
CA SER A 33 8.39 11.99 13.04
C SER A 33 8.07 13.49 13.05
N ASN A 34 7.08 13.93 13.83
CA ASN A 34 6.52 15.28 13.77
C ASN A 34 6.05 15.67 12.36
N ALA A 35 5.58 14.69 11.57
CA ALA A 35 5.04 14.93 10.25
C ALA A 35 3.69 15.66 10.33
N ALA A 36 3.39 16.46 9.30
CA ALA A 36 2.09 17.12 9.16
C ALA A 36 1.02 16.11 8.72
N LEU A 37 1.38 15.23 7.78
CA LEU A 37 0.47 14.25 7.17
C LEU A 37 1.23 12.96 6.81
N CYS A 38 0.62 11.82 7.11
CA CYS A 38 1.09 10.50 6.68
C CYS A 38 -0.06 9.77 5.97
N ILE A 39 0.18 9.20 4.80
CA ILE A 39 -0.80 8.43 4.02
C ILE A 39 -0.22 7.06 3.71
N PHE A 40 -1.05 6.03 3.80
CA PHE A 40 -0.79 4.73 3.23
C PHE A 40 -1.72 4.54 2.04
N ALA A 41 -1.15 4.33 0.85
CA ALA A 41 -1.88 4.24 -0.41
C ALA A 41 -1.45 3.00 -1.19
N ASP A 42 -2.32 2.52 -2.08
CA ASP A 42 -1.95 1.50 -3.06
C ASP A 42 -1.16 2.11 -4.24
N ALA A 43 -0.55 1.25 -5.05
CA ALA A 43 0.24 1.65 -6.22
C ALA A 43 -0.59 2.31 -7.34
N ASN A 44 -1.92 2.31 -7.24
CA ASN A 44 -2.82 3.04 -8.15
C ASN A 44 -3.18 4.44 -7.62
N GLY A 45 -2.68 4.79 -6.43
CA GLY A 45 -2.91 6.09 -5.81
C GLY A 45 -4.20 6.19 -4.99
N TYR A 46 -4.82 5.07 -4.65
CA TYR A 46 -5.95 5.07 -3.71
C TYR A 46 -5.45 5.08 -2.27
N ALA A 47 -5.84 6.09 -1.51
CA ALA A 47 -5.52 6.19 -0.08
C ALA A 47 -6.30 5.13 0.73
N VAL A 48 -5.59 4.19 1.32
CA VAL A 48 -6.16 3.18 2.23
C VAL A 48 -6.45 3.81 3.58
N SER A 49 -5.50 4.57 4.14
CA SER A 49 -5.65 5.27 5.42
C SER A 49 -4.71 6.46 5.48
N PHE A 50 -5.04 7.47 6.28
CA PHE A 50 -4.17 8.62 6.52
C PHE A 50 -4.23 9.11 7.98
N SER A 51 -3.22 9.85 8.41
CA SER A 51 -3.18 10.52 9.72
C SER A 51 -2.55 11.90 9.58
N GLY A 52 -3.27 12.92 10.04
CA GLY A 52 -2.87 14.33 9.93
C GLY A 52 -4.02 15.22 9.52
N GLU A 53 -3.75 16.51 9.38
CA GLU A 53 -4.77 17.46 8.95
C GLU A 53 -4.87 17.45 7.41
N ALA A 54 -6.04 17.05 6.92
CA ALA A 54 -6.37 17.01 5.49
C ALA A 54 -7.11 18.28 5.01
N LYS A 55 -7.33 19.29 5.88
CA LYS A 55 -8.18 20.44 5.56
C LYS A 55 -7.67 21.26 4.36
N GLU A 56 -6.35 21.28 4.14
CA GLU A 56 -5.72 22.06 3.06
C GLU A 56 -5.11 21.16 1.97
N ILE A 57 -5.13 19.84 2.14
CA ILE A 57 -4.49 18.89 1.23
C ILE A 57 -5.53 17.88 0.76
N ASP A 58 -5.80 17.88 -0.55
CA ASP A 58 -6.56 16.82 -1.19
C ASP A 58 -5.75 15.51 -1.16
N ILE A 59 -6.13 14.62 -0.24
CA ILE A 59 -5.49 13.32 -0.02
C ILE A 59 -5.56 12.44 -1.26
N SER A 60 -6.68 12.47 -1.99
CA SER A 60 -6.88 11.65 -3.18
C SER A 60 -5.98 12.12 -4.30
N SER A 61 -5.95 13.43 -4.57
CA SER A 61 -5.06 14.00 -5.58
C SER A 61 -3.59 13.78 -5.24
N LEU A 62 -3.19 13.99 -3.98
CA LEU A 62 -1.81 13.77 -3.55
C LEU A 62 -1.39 12.30 -3.68
N SER A 63 -2.28 11.36 -3.35
CA SER A 63 -1.99 9.92 -3.42
C SER A 63 -1.86 9.45 -4.87
N ALA A 64 -2.75 9.92 -5.75
CA ALA A 64 -2.68 9.66 -7.20
C ALA A 64 -1.38 10.20 -7.82
N LEU A 65 -1.02 11.45 -7.50
CA LEU A 65 0.21 12.06 -7.99
C LEU A 65 1.46 11.35 -7.46
N ALA A 66 1.49 10.99 -6.17
CA ALA A 66 2.62 10.27 -5.57
C ALA A 66 2.82 8.87 -6.18
N ALA A 67 1.74 8.13 -6.44
CA ALA A 67 1.82 6.84 -7.11
C ALA A 67 2.33 6.99 -8.55
N GLY A 68 1.83 7.98 -9.29
CA GLY A 68 2.29 8.29 -10.65
C GLY A 68 3.76 8.71 -10.71
N ASP A 69 4.19 9.56 -9.79
CA ASP A 69 5.58 9.99 -9.64
C ASP A 69 6.50 8.79 -9.38
N PHE A 70 6.14 7.93 -8.42
CA PHE A 70 6.89 6.72 -8.11
C PHE A 70 7.01 5.79 -9.33
N ALA A 71 5.89 5.54 -10.03
CA ALA A 71 5.86 4.71 -11.23
C ALA A 71 6.70 5.28 -12.39
N ALA A 72 6.69 6.61 -12.58
CA ALA A 72 7.46 7.27 -13.61
C ALA A 72 8.98 7.17 -13.36
N THR A 73 9.41 7.09 -12.10
CA THR A 73 10.83 7.01 -11.75
C THR A 73 11.48 5.63 -11.94
N SER A 74 10.70 4.57 -12.21
CA SER A 74 11.23 3.21 -12.44
C SER A 74 12.20 3.14 -13.61
N GLU A 75 11.95 3.91 -14.69
CA GLU A 75 12.86 4.00 -15.83
C GLU A 75 14.22 4.59 -15.42
N MET A 76 14.21 5.60 -14.57
CA MET A 76 15.43 6.22 -14.05
C MET A 76 16.22 5.23 -13.18
N ALA A 77 15.54 4.45 -12.33
CA ALA A 77 16.18 3.42 -11.52
C ALA A 77 16.89 2.38 -12.39
N ARG A 78 16.22 1.90 -13.44
CA ARG A 78 16.81 0.91 -14.35
C ARG A 78 18.03 1.45 -15.08
N ILE A 79 17.99 2.71 -15.52
CA ILE A 79 19.12 3.35 -16.22
C ILE A 79 20.31 3.55 -15.28
N ILE A 80 20.08 3.99 -14.05
CA ILE A 80 21.13 4.42 -13.12
C ILE A 80 21.79 3.23 -12.42
N SER A 81 21.00 2.33 -11.84
CA SER A 81 21.49 1.26 -10.96
C SER A 81 21.16 -0.14 -11.48
N GLY A 82 20.37 -0.27 -12.54
CA GLY A 82 19.82 -1.55 -13.00
C GLY A 82 18.74 -2.12 -12.08
N GLU A 83 18.29 -1.36 -11.09
CA GLU A 83 17.18 -1.72 -10.21
C GLU A 83 15.84 -1.47 -10.92
N ASP A 84 14.84 -2.30 -10.63
CA ASP A 84 13.51 -2.16 -11.25
C ASP A 84 12.80 -0.86 -10.82
N LYS A 85 13.08 -0.39 -9.60
CA LYS A 85 12.50 0.82 -9.00
C LYS A 85 13.32 1.33 -7.84
N PHE A 86 13.26 2.64 -7.59
CA PHE A 86 13.70 3.18 -6.32
C PHE A 86 12.82 2.68 -5.18
N ARG A 87 13.39 2.54 -3.97
CA ARG A 87 12.59 2.24 -2.76
C ARG A 87 11.99 3.47 -2.12
N TYR A 88 12.63 4.62 -2.31
CA TYR A 88 12.25 5.87 -1.66
C TYR A 88 12.47 7.05 -2.60
N LEU A 89 11.59 8.04 -2.53
CA LEU A 89 11.76 9.34 -3.20
C LEU A 89 11.65 10.46 -2.16
N TYR A 90 12.38 11.54 -2.39
CA TYR A 90 12.37 12.72 -1.53
C TYR A 90 12.27 13.97 -2.38
N HIS A 91 11.26 14.79 -2.09
CA HIS A 91 11.03 16.06 -2.74
C HIS A 91 11.19 17.16 -1.70
N GLU A 92 12.24 17.96 -1.87
CA GLU A 92 12.46 19.14 -1.05
C GLU A 92 11.59 20.28 -1.58
N GLY A 93 10.82 20.89 -0.69
CA GLY A 93 10.10 22.11 -0.99
C GLY A 93 10.63 23.30 -0.20
N LYS A 94 10.01 24.45 -0.44
CA LYS A 94 10.35 25.69 0.28
C LYS A 94 9.93 25.61 1.76
N GLU A 95 8.70 25.18 2.00
CA GLU A 95 8.11 25.11 3.36
C GLU A 95 7.87 23.67 3.81
N LYS A 96 7.40 22.82 2.89
CA LYS A 96 7.06 21.41 3.14
C LYS A 96 7.91 20.51 2.25
N ASN A 97 8.28 19.37 2.81
CA ASN A 97 8.94 18.29 2.10
C ASN A 97 8.01 17.08 1.98
N VAL A 98 8.24 16.25 0.97
CA VAL A 98 7.51 14.99 0.75
C VAL A 98 8.51 13.85 0.71
N TYR A 99 8.23 12.79 1.48
CA TYR A 99 8.99 11.54 1.46
C TYR A 99 8.07 10.38 1.08
N LEU A 100 8.43 9.68 0.01
CA LEU A 100 7.72 8.52 -0.51
C LEU A 100 8.52 7.25 -0.20
N CYS A 101 7.84 6.19 0.19
CA CYS A 101 8.44 4.91 0.53
C CYS A 101 7.56 3.77 0.01
N SER A 102 8.09 2.92 -0.87
CA SER A 102 7.38 1.70 -1.27
C SER A 102 7.22 0.74 -0.09
N VAL A 103 6.11 0.01 -0.06
CA VAL A 103 5.83 -1.09 0.87
C VAL A 103 5.49 -2.31 0.03
N GLY A 104 6.50 -3.16 -0.20
CA GLY A 104 6.43 -4.18 -1.25
C GLY A 104 6.17 -3.58 -2.66
N ASP A 105 5.36 -4.26 -3.46
CA ASP A 105 5.05 -3.87 -4.84
C ASP A 105 3.74 -3.13 -5.02
N ASP A 106 2.81 -3.29 -4.07
CA ASP A 106 1.41 -2.88 -4.25
C ASP A 106 1.05 -1.61 -3.48
N TYR A 107 1.94 -1.09 -2.63
CA TYR A 107 1.63 0.01 -1.72
C TYR A 107 2.79 0.98 -1.54
N LEU A 108 2.47 2.19 -1.06
CA LEU A 108 3.43 3.21 -0.65
C LEU A 108 2.97 3.97 0.60
N ILE A 109 3.95 4.49 1.34
CA ILE A 109 3.76 5.47 2.41
C ILE A 109 4.18 6.84 1.88
N ILE A 110 3.33 7.84 2.10
CA ILE A 110 3.56 9.24 1.76
C ILE A 110 3.67 10.02 3.07
N VAL A 111 4.74 10.78 3.26
CA VAL A 111 4.95 11.61 4.45
C VAL A 111 5.20 13.04 4.04
N VAL A 112 4.34 13.95 4.50
CA VAL A 112 4.49 15.40 4.33
C VAL A 112 4.93 16.00 5.66
N PHE A 113 6.00 16.78 5.65
CA PHE A 113 6.58 17.36 6.86
C PHE A 113 7.16 18.74 6.60
N ASP A 114 7.21 19.57 7.65
CA ASP A 114 7.82 20.89 7.59
C ASP A 114 9.33 20.82 7.37
N LYS A 115 9.90 21.84 6.72
CA LYS A 115 11.35 21.96 6.51
C LYS A 115 12.17 21.96 7.80
N SER A 116 11.56 22.32 8.93
CA SER A 116 12.17 22.24 10.26
C SER A 116 12.36 20.81 10.79
N VAL A 117 11.64 19.83 10.23
CA VAL A 117 11.74 18.42 10.62
C VAL A 117 12.90 17.77 9.86
N ALA A 118 13.81 17.14 10.60
CA ALA A 118 14.97 16.48 10.03
C ALA A 118 14.57 15.25 9.19
N LEU A 119 15.00 15.22 7.92
CA LEU A 119 14.78 14.09 7.00
C LEU A 119 15.23 12.75 7.59
N GLY A 120 16.32 12.73 8.34
CA GLY A 120 16.84 11.51 8.98
C GLY A 120 15.83 10.84 9.91
N ILE A 121 15.05 11.62 10.67
CA ILE A 121 14.00 11.11 11.57
C ILE A 121 12.85 10.54 10.75
N VAL A 122 12.38 11.28 9.74
CA VAL A 122 11.30 10.82 8.85
C VAL A 122 11.69 9.51 8.18
N ARG A 123 12.91 9.43 7.63
CA ARG A 123 13.44 8.23 6.98
C ARG A 123 13.48 7.04 7.93
N ALA A 124 14.03 7.20 9.12
CA ALA A 124 14.15 6.12 10.10
C ALA A 124 12.76 5.60 10.55
N MET A 125 11.83 6.50 10.85
CA MET A 125 10.49 6.13 11.32
C MET A 125 9.65 5.50 10.21
N THR A 126 9.74 6.03 8.98
CA THR A 126 9.01 5.50 7.82
C THR A 126 9.52 4.12 7.43
N HIS A 127 10.84 3.91 7.44
CA HIS A 127 11.44 2.59 7.20
C HIS A 127 10.98 1.56 8.23
N HIS A 128 10.91 1.93 9.51
CA HIS A 128 10.38 1.03 10.53
C HIS A 128 8.91 0.68 10.29
N LEU A 129 8.09 1.65 9.86
CA LEU A 129 6.71 1.40 9.50
C LEU A 129 6.58 0.49 8.27
N SER A 130 7.41 0.70 7.24
CA SER A 130 7.34 -0.08 6.00
C SER A 130 7.53 -1.57 6.26
N LEU A 131 8.54 -1.93 7.08
CA LEU A 131 8.78 -3.33 7.47
C LEU A 131 7.59 -3.93 8.23
N LYS A 132 6.98 -3.17 9.15
CA LYS A 132 5.81 -3.62 9.90
C LYS A 132 4.59 -3.83 9.00
N LEU A 133 4.40 -2.95 8.02
CA LEU A 133 3.30 -3.07 7.07
C LEU A 133 3.53 -4.21 6.07
N GLU A 134 4.76 -4.44 5.63
CA GLU A 134 5.11 -5.61 4.79
C GLU A 134 4.75 -6.93 5.50
N ASP A 135 5.11 -7.09 6.78
CA ASP A 135 4.74 -8.26 7.58
C ASP A 135 3.21 -8.40 7.76
N LEU A 136 2.51 -7.29 8.04
CA LEU A 136 1.05 -7.30 8.14
C LEU A 136 0.40 -7.73 6.82
N LEU A 137 0.83 -7.16 5.69
CA LEU A 137 0.28 -7.46 4.36
C LEU A 137 0.55 -8.90 3.96
N ALA A 138 1.74 -9.44 4.28
CA ALA A 138 2.07 -10.84 4.02
C ALA A 138 1.12 -11.79 4.76
N LYS A 139 0.85 -11.52 6.05
CA LYS A 139 -0.12 -12.30 6.85
C LYS A 139 -1.53 -12.23 6.26
N LEU A 140 -1.98 -11.05 5.87
CA LEU A 140 -3.31 -10.88 5.27
C LEU A 140 -3.45 -11.61 3.93
N ARG A 141 -2.40 -11.64 3.10
CA ARG A 141 -2.40 -12.42 1.85
C ARG A 141 -2.52 -13.92 2.13
N GLN A 142 -1.74 -14.43 3.09
CA GLN A 142 -1.78 -15.84 3.46
C GLN A 142 -3.15 -16.26 4.02
N GLU A 143 -3.76 -15.42 4.86
CA GLU A 143 -5.12 -15.63 5.38
C GLU A 143 -6.15 -15.63 4.24
N ALA A 144 -6.05 -14.69 3.30
CA ALA A 144 -6.95 -14.59 2.15
C ALA A 144 -6.83 -15.80 1.20
N GLU A 145 -5.62 -16.29 0.94
CA GLU A 145 -5.39 -17.48 0.12
C GLU A 145 -5.98 -18.73 0.78
N THR A 146 -5.73 -18.91 2.09
CA THR A 146 -6.28 -20.03 2.86
C THR A 146 -7.81 -20.00 2.89
N ALA A 147 -8.41 -18.82 3.07
CA ALA A 147 -9.85 -18.65 3.05
C ALA A 147 -10.45 -18.90 1.66
N SER A 148 -9.77 -18.45 0.59
CA SER A 148 -10.20 -18.68 -0.79
C SER A 148 -10.23 -20.17 -1.11
N ASP A 149 -9.18 -20.92 -0.77
CA ASP A 149 -9.10 -22.36 -1.02
C ASP A 149 -10.19 -23.14 -0.25
N PHE A 150 -10.49 -22.70 0.98
CA PHE A 150 -11.55 -23.29 1.80
C PHE A 150 -12.97 -22.93 1.33
N LEU A 151 -13.17 -21.71 0.82
CA LEU A 151 -14.46 -21.29 0.26
C LEU A 151 -14.72 -21.94 -1.10
N ASP A 152 -13.72 -22.04 -1.98
CA ASP A 152 -13.87 -22.68 -3.29
C ASP A 152 -14.19 -24.17 -3.15
N SER A 153 -13.55 -24.88 -2.22
CA SER A 153 -13.85 -26.30 -1.97
C SER A 153 -15.28 -26.50 -1.46
N GLN A 154 -15.70 -25.77 -0.42
CA GLN A 154 -17.07 -25.86 0.10
C GLN A 154 -18.14 -25.36 -0.87
N PHE A 155 -17.86 -24.27 -1.59
CA PHE A 155 -18.78 -23.74 -2.59
C PHE A 155 -18.98 -24.75 -3.72
N ARG A 156 -17.90 -25.42 -4.19
CA ARG A 156 -18.01 -26.47 -5.21
C ARG A 156 -18.80 -27.67 -4.73
N GLU A 157 -18.65 -28.08 -3.48
CA GLU A 157 -19.45 -29.17 -2.89
C GLU A 157 -20.94 -28.79 -2.80
N LEU A 158 -21.26 -27.61 -2.27
CA LEU A 158 -22.63 -27.12 -2.16
C LEU A 158 -23.27 -26.89 -3.53
N LEU A 159 -22.52 -26.33 -4.48
CA LEU A 159 -22.98 -26.12 -5.84
C LEU A 159 -23.21 -27.46 -6.57
N SER A 160 -22.32 -28.44 -6.41
CA SER A 160 -22.51 -29.78 -6.97
C SER A 160 -23.78 -30.41 -6.42
N ALA A 161 -23.98 -30.39 -5.10
CA ALA A 161 -25.15 -30.96 -4.47
C ALA A 161 -26.46 -30.28 -4.93
N GLU A 162 -26.47 -28.96 -5.11
CA GLU A 162 -27.67 -28.24 -5.56
C GLU A 162 -27.92 -28.43 -7.07
N LEU A 163 -26.87 -28.54 -7.89
CA LEU A 163 -26.98 -28.86 -9.31
C LEU A 163 -27.51 -30.28 -9.53
N ASP A 164 -27.00 -31.27 -8.80
CA ASP A 164 -27.48 -32.66 -8.86
C ASP A 164 -28.95 -32.75 -8.47
N LYS A 165 -29.37 -31.98 -7.46
CA LYS A 165 -30.76 -31.90 -7.01
C LYS A 165 -31.67 -31.19 -8.00
N SER A 166 -31.18 -30.14 -8.67
CA SER A 166 -31.98 -29.30 -9.58
C SER A 166 -32.09 -29.88 -11.00
N PHE A 167 -31.04 -30.54 -11.48
CA PHE A 167 -30.94 -31.04 -12.85
C PHE A 167 -30.98 -32.57 -12.96
N GLY A 168 -30.92 -33.30 -11.85
CA GLY A 168 -31.19 -34.74 -11.81
C GLY A 168 -30.33 -35.57 -12.77
N VAL A 169 -29.06 -35.21 -12.94
CA VAL A 169 -28.13 -36.00 -13.75
C VAL A 169 -27.67 -37.18 -12.89
N LYS A 170 -28.21 -38.36 -13.19
CA LYS A 170 -27.66 -39.64 -12.73
C LYS A 170 -26.32 -39.93 -13.37
#